data_AF-A0A838D323-F1
#
_entry.id   AF-A0A838D323-F1
#
_cell.length_a   1.000
_cell.length_b   1.000
_cell.length_c   1.000
_cell.angle_alpha   90.00
_cell.angle_beta   90.00
_cell.angle_gamma   90.00
#
_symmetry.space_group_name_H-M   'P 1'
#
loop_
_entity.id
_entity.type
_entity.pdbx_description
1 polymer ?
#
loop_
_entity_poly.entity_id
_entity_poly.type
_entity_poly.pdbx_seq_one_letter_code
_entity_poly.pdbx_strand_id
1 'polypeptide(L)'
;MPEPGHERGLLDTSVVIDLDRIERGQLPGELAISAVTLAELAAGPHATDDVDERARRQDRLQRVEATFDPLPFDAAAARVRAYLLPRRG
;
A
#
# COMPACT_ATOMS: atom_id res chain seq x y z
N MET A 1 4.29 18.58 -19.24
CA MET A 1 3.90 19.16 -17.94
C MET A 1 3.46 17.98 -17.10
N PRO A 2 4.04 17.72 -15.91
CA PRO A 2 3.43 16.74 -15.01
C PRO A 2 1.99 17.19 -14.75
N GLU A 3 1.05 16.26 -14.82
CA GLU A 3 -0.33 16.51 -14.38
C GLU A 3 -0.29 17.11 -12.98
N PRO A 4 -1.10 18.13 -12.66
CA PRO A 4 -1.14 18.69 -11.31
C PRO A 4 -1.39 17.55 -10.33
N GLY A 5 -0.47 17.36 -9.37
CA GLY A 5 -0.52 16.24 -8.44
C GLY A 5 -1.89 16.16 -7.78
N HIS A 6 -2.49 14.97 -7.80
CA HIS A 6 -3.78 14.77 -7.14
C HIS A 6 -3.67 15.12 -5.66
N GLU A 7 -4.66 15.85 -5.12
CA GLU A 7 -4.68 16.24 -3.70
C GLU A 7 -4.70 15.02 -2.77
N ARG A 8 -5.38 13.94 -3.18
CA ARG A 8 -5.49 12.68 -2.45
C ARG A 8 -5.00 11.51 -3.30
N GLY A 9 -4.35 10.54 -2.70
CA GLY A 9 -4.00 9.29 -3.38
C GLY A 9 -3.97 8.07 -2.48
N LEU A 10 -4.29 6.93 -3.10
CA LEU A 10 -4.22 5.60 -2.49
C LEU A 10 -2.87 4.98 -2.86
N LEU A 11 -2.04 4.70 -1.86
CA LEU A 11 -0.71 4.12 -2.08
C LEU A 11 -0.81 2.63 -2.33
N ASP A 12 -0.09 2.17 -3.35
CA ASP A 12 0.21 0.76 -3.55
C ASP A 12 1.25 0.25 -2.54
N THR A 13 1.28 -1.06 -2.30
CA THR A 13 2.21 -1.69 -1.37
C THR A 13 3.67 -1.40 -1.71
N SER A 14 4.03 -1.39 -3.00
CA SER A 14 5.38 -1.02 -3.44
C SER A 14 5.77 0.41 -3.04
N VAL A 15 4.84 1.35 -3.16
CA VAL A 15 5.05 2.75 -2.77
C VAL A 15 5.20 2.88 -1.26
N VAL A 16 4.45 2.12 -0.47
CA VAL A 16 4.62 2.07 1.00
C VAL A 16 5.98 1.47 1.37
N ILE A 17 6.47 0.50 0.60
CA ILE A 17 7.80 -0.08 0.79
C ILE A 17 8.91 0.93 0.49
N ASP A 18 8.75 1.74 -0.55
CA ASP A 18 9.75 2.74 -0.95
C ASP A 18 9.49 4.15 -0.39
N LEU A 19 8.52 4.31 0.52
CA LEU A 19 8.03 5.64 0.94
C LEU A 19 9.13 6.59 1.42
N ASP A 20 10.09 6.08 2.21
CA ASP A 20 11.22 6.85 2.74
C ASP A 20 12.25 7.27 1.66
N ARG A 21 12.11 6.73 0.44
CA ARG A 21 12.99 6.97 -0.72
C ARG A 21 12.34 7.86 -1.78
N ILE A 22 11.05 8.16 -1.65
CA ILE A 22 10.29 8.96 -2.61
C ILE A 22 10.30 10.43 -2.17
N GLU A 23 10.59 11.34 -3.10
CA GLU A 23 10.55 12.78 -2.80
C GLU A 23 9.12 13.23 -2.50
N ARG A 24 8.91 14.02 -1.43
CA ARG A 24 7.56 14.46 -1.05
C ARG A 24 6.79 15.19 -2.15
N GLY A 25 7.50 15.92 -3.03
CA GLY A 25 6.87 16.62 -4.15
C GLY A 25 6.28 15.70 -5.22
N GLN A 26 6.60 14.40 -5.16
CA GLN A 26 6.05 13.36 -6.04
C GLN A 26 4.84 12.64 -5.41
N LEU A 27 4.53 12.92 -4.14
CA LEU A 27 3.42 12.31 -3.42
C LEU A 27 2.21 13.27 -3.39
N PRO A 28 0.99 12.72 -3.37
CA PRO A 28 -0.22 13.47 -3.06
C PRO A 28 -0.13 14.20 -1.71
N GLY A 29 -0.92 15.27 -1.54
CA GLY A 29 -1.01 16.00 -0.28
C GLY A 29 -1.60 15.18 0.86
N GLU A 30 -2.53 14.29 0.54
CA GLU A 30 -3.15 13.33 1.46
C GLU A 30 -2.95 11.89 0.97
N LEU A 31 -2.50 11.03 1.87
CA LEU A 31 -2.15 9.65 1.58
C LEU A 31 -3.10 8.71 2.32
N ALA A 32 -3.59 7.69 1.61
CA ALA A 32 -4.33 6.58 2.20
C ALA A 32 -3.72 5.24 1.76
N ILE A 33 -3.98 4.18 2.51
CA ILE A 33 -3.71 2.80 2.10
C ILE A 33 -5.01 1.99 2.14
N SER A 34 -5.04 0.87 1.42
CA SER A 34 -6.14 -0.08 1.50
C SER A 34 -5.88 -1.13 2.58
N ALA A 35 -6.94 -1.76 3.09
CA ALA A 35 -6.81 -2.96 3.93
C ALA A 35 -6.06 -4.10 3.22
N VAL A 36 -6.09 -4.17 1.88
CA VAL A 36 -5.32 -5.14 1.08
C VAL A 36 -3.83 -4.85 1.18
N THR A 37 -3.42 -3.59 1.06
CA THR A 37 -2.03 -3.16 1.25
C THR A 37 -1.51 -3.52 2.62
N LEU A 38 -2.30 -3.29 3.68
CA LEU A 38 -1.92 -3.70 5.03
C LEU A 38 -1.77 -5.22 5.14
N ALA A 39 -2.68 -5.99 4.55
CA ALA A 39 -2.61 -7.45 4.55
C ALA A 39 -1.36 -7.99 3.82
N GLU A 40 -0.99 -7.38 2.69
CA GLU A 40 0.24 -7.74 1.96
C GLU A 40 1.50 -7.47 2.79
N LEU A 41 1.56 -6.33 3.48
CA LEU A 41 2.65 -6.00 4.40
C LEU A 41 2.72 -6.97 5.58
N ALA A 42 1.56 -7.35 6.14
CA ALA A 42 1.47 -8.31 7.23
C ALA A 42 1.94 -9.72 6.85
N ALA A 43 1.75 -10.13 5.59
CA ALA A 43 2.29 -11.37 5.06
C ALA A 43 3.82 -11.31 4.84
N GLY A 44 4.38 -10.12 4.63
CA GLY A 44 5.79 -9.89 4.29
C GLY A 44 6.82 -10.55 5.22
N PRO A 45 6.75 -10.39 6.55
CA PRO A 45 7.67 -11.03 7.50
C PRO A 45 7.70 -12.57 7.41
N HIS A 46 6.60 -13.20 6.99
CA HIS A 46 6.50 -14.66 6.83
C HIS A 46 7.06 -15.16 5.49
N ALA A 47 7.35 -14.27 4.55
CA ALA A 47 7.85 -14.59 3.22
C ALA A 47 9.39 -14.52 3.10
N THR A 48 10.12 -14.60 4.22
CA THR A 48 11.59 -14.59 4.22
C THR A 48 12.15 -15.39 5.41
N ASP A 49 13.24 -16.12 5.16
CA ASP A 49 13.98 -16.84 6.21
C ASP A 49 15.09 -15.98 6.84
N ASP A 50 15.50 -14.90 6.17
CA ASP A 50 16.49 -13.94 6.68
C ASP A 50 15.92 -13.16 7.87
N VAL A 51 16.61 -13.28 9.02
CA VAL A 51 16.21 -12.67 10.30
C VAL A 51 16.22 -11.15 10.21
N ASP A 52 17.21 -10.55 9.55
CA ASP A 52 17.36 -9.10 9.46
C ASP A 52 16.31 -8.53 8.50
N GLU A 53 16.05 -9.23 7.39
CA GLU A 53 14.97 -8.84 6.47
C GLU A 53 13.59 -8.97 7.12
N ARG A 54 13.35 -10.04 7.88
CA ARG A 54 12.12 -10.21 8.64
C ARG A 54 11.92 -9.08 9.64
N ALA A 55 12.96 -8.69 10.38
CA ALA A 55 12.91 -7.57 11.33
C ALA A 55 12.57 -6.25 10.63
N ARG A 56 13.20 -5.95 9.47
CA ARG A 56 12.88 -4.76 8.66
C ARG A 56 11.42 -4.74 8.19
N ARG A 57 10.88 -5.88 7.76
CA ARG A 57 9.48 -5.99 7.33
C ARG A 57 8.50 -5.83 8.50
N GLN A 58 8.84 -6.36 9.67
CA GLN A 58 8.06 -6.20 10.90
C GLN A 58 7.99 -4.74 11.34
N ASP A 59 9.15 -4.06 11.36
CA ASP A 59 9.28 -2.65 11.72
C ASP A 59 8.52 -1.73 10.75
N ARG A 60 8.56 -2.04 9.44
CA ARG A 60 7.72 -1.37 8.44
C ARG A 60 6.23 -1.54 8.71
N LEU A 61 5.78 -2.78 8.98
CA LEU A 61 4.37 -3.06 9.28
C LEU A 61 3.90 -2.23 10.49
N GLN A 62 4.68 -2.22 11.56
CA GLN A 62 4.35 -1.45 12.77
C GLN A 62 4.23 0.05 12.51
N ARG A 63 5.14 0.63 11.71
CA ARG A 63 5.04 2.05 11.32
C ARG A 63 3.79 2.33 10.51
N VAL A 64 3.43 1.44 9.59
CA VAL A 64 2.23 1.59 8.76
C VAL A 64 0.97 1.52 9.61
N GLU A 65 0.87 0.55 10.52
CA GLU A 65 -0.25 0.44 11.48
C GLU A 65 -0.37 1.65 12.41
N ALA A 66 0.75 2.25 12.81
CA ALA A 66 0.76 3.44 13.65
C ALA A 66 0.41 4.74 12.87
N THR A 67 0.58 4.74 11.55
CA THR A 67 0.43 5.96 10.72
C THR A 67 -0.90 6.02 10.01
N PHE A 68 -1.43 4.89 9.55
CA PHE A 68 -2.59 4.84 8.67
C PHE A 68 -3.78 4.13 9.31
N ASP A 69 -4.98 4.65 9.05
CA ASP A 69 -6.24 3.92 9.18
C ASP A 69 -6.63 3.37 7.80
N PRO A 70 -6.46 2.05 7.52
CA PRO A 70 -6.64 1.52 6.18
C PRO A 70 -8.10 1.59 5.71
N LEU A 71 -8.29 1.99 4.46
CA LEU A 71 -9.63 1.98 3.86
C LEU A 71 -10.12 0.53 3.70
N PRO A 72 -11.36 0.21 4.12
CA PRO A 72 -11.90 -1.13 4.03
C PRO A 72 -12.06 -1.57 2.58
N PHE A 73 -11.72 -2.84 2.30
CA PHE A 73 -12.05 -3.47 1.02
C PHE A 73 -13.44 -4.10 1.11
N ASP A 74 -14.46 -3.29 0.81
CA ASP A 74 -15.86 -3.67 0.94
C ASP A 74 -16.46 -4.27 -0.35
N ALA A 75 -17.78 -4.53 -0.34
CA ALA A 75 -18.48 -5.08 -1.49
C ALA A 75 -18.47 -4.15 -2.71
N ALA A 76 -18.39 -2.82 -2.53
CA ALA A 76 -18.30 -1.88 -3.65
C ALA A 76 -16.91 -1.95 -4.29
N ALA A 77 -15.85 -1.94 -3.48
CA ALA A 77 -14.48 -2.13 -3.94
C ALA A 77 -14.30 -3.48 -4.66
N ALA A 78 -14.87 -4.56 -4.10
CA ALA A 78 -14.84 -5.89 -4.71
C ALA A 78 -15.49 -5.93 -6.11
N ARG A 79 -16.66 -5.29 -6.27
CA ARG A 79 -17.35 -5.21 -7.57
C ARG A 79 -16.50 -4.47 -8.61
N VAL A 80 -15.93 -3.33 -8.23
CA VAL A 80 -15.05 -2.56 -9.14
C VAL A 80 -13.81 -3.38 -9.50
N ARG A 81 -13.17 -4.04 -8.52
CA ARG A 81 -12.02 -4.91 -8.76
C ARG A 81 -12.34 -6.02 -9.76
N ALA A 82 -13.52 -6.62 -9.68
CA ALA A 82 -13.94 -7.66 -10.62
C ALA A 82 -14.04 -7.16 -12.07
N TYR A 83 -14.45 -5.91 -12.31
CA TYR A 83 -14.47 -5.31 -13.65
C TYR A 83 -13.06 -5.05 -14.21
N LEU A 84 -12.05 -4.93 -13.34
CA LEU A 84 -10.66 -4.74 -13.74
C LEU A 84 -9.91 -6.05 -13.98
N LEU A 85 -10.48 -7.19 -13.59
CA LEU A 85 -9.88 -8.49 -13.89
C LEU A 85 -10.15 -8.85 -15.37
N PRO A 86 -9.14 -9.33 -16.11
CA PRO A 86 -9.35 -9.79 -17.47
C PRO A 86 -10.40 -10.90 -17.48
N ARG A 87 -11.40 -10.77 -18.35
CA ARG A 87 -12.36 -11.86 -18.59
C ARG A 87 -11.59 -13.03 -19.20
N ARG A 88 -11.39 -14.10 -18.43
CA ARG A 88 -10.90 -15.36 -18.97
C ARG A 88 -12.01 -15.95 -19.86
N GLY A 89 -11.82 -15.86 -21.16
CA GLY A 89 -12.54 -16.65 -22.17
C GLY A 89 -11.81 -17.94 -22.47
#